data_AF-A0A952XXS7-F1
#
_entry.id   AF-A0A952XXS7-F1
#
_cell.length_a   1.000
_cell.length_b   1.000
_cell.length_c   1.000
_cell.angle_alpha   90.00
_cell.angle_beta   90.00
_cell.angle_gamma   90.00
#
_symmetry.space_group_name_H-M   'P 1'
#
loop_
_entity.id
_entity.type
_entity.pdbx_description
1 polymer ?
#
loop_
_entity_poly.entity_id
_entity_poly.type
_entity_poly.pdbx_seq_one_letter_code
_entity_poly.pdbx_strand_id
1 'polypeptide(L)'
;MLETLIGVVSAAIAAAAFLIGFKQWRDADLRRNEVQLWVDECIHKLALLVLIARDDRHHFSPEEITSYSKDIFISTSILAERGRIYFKNKRIDEYGSEKLAAYQGFRPEILDQLIIAHQIAELLPSVPQPRKKDLGKLAEFTERKFLTLAVAEAGRIRPASQYASEEGAGSDIDLLLDLVWEHGNLEAISDKWGRIDYDSRLGRHGGKPVGTEPLDGE
;
A
#
# COMPACT_ATOMS: atom_id res chain seq x y z
N MET A 1 2.78 -59.20 13.72
CA MET A 1 1.52 -58.72 13.11
C MET A 1 1.14 -57.34 13.64
N LEU A 2 1.01 -57.14 14.96
CA LEU A 2 0.72 -55.81 15.53
C LEU A 2 1.88 -54.81 15.34
N GLU A 3 3.12 -55.21 15.63
CA GLU A 3 4.30 -54.34 15.45
C GLU A 3 4.51 -53.89 14.01
N THR A 4 4.32 -54.81 13.05
CA THR A 4 4.39 -54.51 11.62
C THR A 4 3.28 -53.56 11.19
N LEU A 5 2.06 -53.71 11.73
CA LEU A 5 0.95 -52.79 11.47
C LEU A 5 1.26 -51.38 12.00
N ILE A 6 1.79 -51.29 13.22
CA ILE A 6 2.19 -50.01 13.83
C ILE A 6 3.26 -49.33 12.97
N GLY A 7 4.29 -50.07 12.56
CA GLY A 7 5.35 -49.54 11.69
C GLY A 7 4.81 -48.98 10.37
N VAL A 8 3.89 -49.70 9.72
CA VAL A 8 3.26 -49.26 8.46
C VAL A 8 2.41 -48.00 8.68
N VAL A 9 1.62 -47.94 9.76
CA VAL A 9 0.79 -46.78 10.08
C VAL A 9 1.66 -45.55 10.40
N SER A 10 2.71 -45.71 11.21
CA SER A 10 3.64 -44.62 11.53
C SER A 10 4.36 -44.10 10.29
N ALA A 11 4.80 -44.99 9.39
CA ALA A 11 5.42 -44.60 8.13
C ALA A 11 4.45 -43.82 7.22
N ALA A 12 3.18 -44.24 7.16
CA ALA A 12 2.15 -43.54 6.39
C ALA A 12 1.86 -42.14 6.94
N ILE A 13 1.77 -41.98 8.27
CA ILE A 13 1.58 -40.66 8.91
C ILE A 13 2.79 -39.75 8.65
N ALA A 14 4.01 -40.28 8.79
CA ALA A 14 5.23 -39.50 8.53
C ALA A 14 5.31 -39.06 7.06
N ALA A 15 4.98 -39.94 6.12
CA ALA A 15 4.93 -39.61 4.70
C ALA A 15 3.88 -38.54 4.40
N ALA A 16 2.67 -38.65 4.98
CA ALA A 16 1.62 -37.65 4.82
C ALA A 16 2.04 -36.28 5.38
N ALA A 17 2.63 -36.24 6.58
CA ALA A 17 3.14 -35.01 7.19
C ALA A 17 4.24 -34.36 6.34
N PHE A 18 5.18 -35.16 5.81
CA PHE A 18 6.21 -34.68 4.91
C PHE A 18 5.63 -34.06 3.63
N LEU A 19 4.67 -34.74 2.99
CA LEU A 19 4.02 -34.23 1.77
C LEU A 19 3.25 -32.92 2.01
N ILE A 20 2.55 -32.80 3.15
CA ILE A 20 1.86 -31.57 3.55
C ILE A 20 2.88 -30.45 3.77
N GLY A 21 3.94 -30.71 4.53
CA GLY A 21 5.00 -29.73 4.79
C GLY A 21 5.70 -29.29 3.51
N PHE A 22 6.00 -30.22 2.62
CA PHE A 22 6.62 -29.93 1.32
C PHE A 22 5.71 -29.07 0.42
N LYS A 23 4.41 -29.38 0.38
CA LYS A 23 3.43 -28.57 -0.37
C LYS A 23 3.33 -27.16 0.19
N GLN A 24 3.19 -27.02 1.51
CA GLN A 24 3.11 -25.71 2.18
C GLN A 24 4.39 -24.90 1.96
N TRP A 25 5.56 -25.53 2.04
CA TRP A 25 6.84 -24.87 1.77
C TRP A 25 6.91 -24.37 0.33
N ARG A 26 6.52 -25.19 -0.65
CA ARG A 26 6.51 -24.81 -2.07
C ARG A 26 5.52 -23.68 -2.34
N ASP A 27 4.32 -23.74 -1.77
CA ASP A 27 3.30 -22.71 -1.94
C ASP A 27 3.74 -21.39 -1.29
N ALA A 28 4.45 -21.46 -0.15
CA ALA A 28 5.06 -20.29 0.49
C ALA A 28 6.21 -19.69 -0.34
N ASP A 29 7.03 -20.53 -0.98
CA ASP A 29 8.12 -20.10 -1.85
C ASP A 29 7.60 -19.39 -3.12
N LEU A 30 6.58 -19.96 -3.76
CA LEU A 30 5.92 -19.34 -4.92
C LEU A 30 5.34 -17.96 -4.56
N ARG A 31 4.61 -17.87 -3.43
CA ARG A 31 4.09 -16.59 -2.94
C ARG A 31 5.19 -15.57 -2.68
N ARG A 32 6.31 -15.98 -2.10
CA ARG A 32 7.45 -15.09 -1.85
C ARG A 32 8.01 -14.53 -3.17
N ASN A 33 8.18 -15.38 -4.19
CA ASN A 33 8.68 -14.95 -5.48
C ASN A 33 7.72 -13.97 -6.18
N GLU A 34 6.41 -14.22 -6.12
CA GLU A 34 5.39 -13.32 -6.67
C GLU A 34 5.36 -11.96 -5.96
N VAL A 35 5.45 -11.97 -4.62
CA VAL A 35 5.54 -10.73 -3.83
C VAL A 35 6.81 -9.96 -4.16
N GLN A 36 7.95 -10.64 -4.31
CA GLN A 36 9.21 -9.98 -4.67
C GLN A 36 9.13 -9.29 -6.02
N LEU A 37 8.59 -9.96 -7.05
CA LEU A 37 8.39 -9.37 -8.37
C LEU A 37 7.47 -8.14 -8.30
N TRP A 38 6.38 -8.23 -7.54
CA TRP A 38 5.49 -7.09 -7.31
C TRP A 38 6.21 -5.93 -6.60
N VAL A 39 7.03 -6.20 -5.57
CA VAL A 39 7.84 -5.18 -4.88
C VAL A 39 8.80 -4.51 -5.85
N ASP A 40 9.49 -5.27 -6.69
CA ASP A 40 10.46 -4.73 -7.65
C ASP A 40 9.77 -3.78 -8.66
N GLU A 41 8.59 -4.15 -9.15
CA GLU A 41 7.76 -3.30 -10.02
C GLU A 41 7.33 -2.00 -9.30
N CYS A 42 6.91 -2.10 -8.04
CA CYS A 42 6.57 -0.93 -7.22
C CYS A 42 7.76 0.00 -7.02
N ILE A 43 8.93 -0.53 -6.63
CA ILE A 43 10.16 0.26 -6.44
C ILE A 43 10.52 1.00 -7.73
N HIS A 44 10.44 0.34 -8.88
CA HIS A 44 10.73 0.96 -10.16
C HIS A 44 9.86 2.20 -10.42
N LYS A 45 8.54 2.11 -10.20
CA LYS A 45 7.61 3.22 -10.42
C LYS A 45 7.78 4.33 -9.38
N LEU A 46 8.00 3.99 -8.12
CA LEU A 46 8.23 4.96 -7.05
C LEU A 46 9.56 5.72 -7.26
N ALA A 47 10.63 5.03 -7.62
CA ALA A 47 11.92 5.66 -7.92
C ALA A 47 11.81 6.60 -9.14
N LEU A 48 11.11 6.18 -10.20
CA LEU A 48 10.87 7.04 -11.36
C LEU A 48 10.07 8.30 -10.96
N LEU A 49 9.04 8.16 -10.12
CA LEU A 49 8.27 9.28 -9.58
C LEU A 49 9.16 10.28 -8.84
N VAL A 50 10.06 9.79 -7.97
CA VAL A 50 11.01 10.63 -7.23
C VAL A 50 11.92 11.40 -8.19
N LEU A 51 12.46 10.72 -9.21
CA LEU A 51 13.34 11.35 -10.20
C LEU A 51 12.64 12.50 -10.95
N ILE A 52 11.42 12.30 -11.45
CA ILE A 52 10.71 13.33 -12.21
C ILE A 52 10.14 14.44 -11.30
N ALA A 53 9.77 14.12 -10.06
CA ALA A 53 9.24 15.09 -9.10
C ALA A 53 10.34 16.02 -8.57
N ARG A 54 11.56 15.51 -8.42
CA ARG A 54 12.73 16.26 -7.93
C ARG A 54 13.61 16.84 -9.04
N ASP A 55 13.21 16.73 -10.30
CA ASP A 55 13.99 17.28 -11.42
C ASP A 55 13.98 18.82 -11.39
N ASP A 56 15.00 19.38 -10.74
CA ASP A 56 15.27 20.81 -10.58
C ASP A 56 16.16 21.36 -11.70
N ARG A 57 16.90 20.48 -12.39
CA ARG A 57 17.82 20.83 -13.47
C ARG A 57 17.19 20.69 -14.86
N HIS A 58 15.89 20.41 -14.94
CA HIS A 58 15.15 20.27 -16.20
C HIS A 58 15.76 19.21 -17.13
N HIS A 59 16.18 18.06 -16.59
CA HIS A 59 16.61 16.93 -17.42
C HIS A 59 15.45 16.34 -18.22
N PHE A 60 14.21 16.51 -17.75
CA PHE A 60 13.01 16.06 -18.43
C PHE A 60 12.24 17.25 -19.02
N SER A 61 11.81 17.10 -20.27
CA SER A 61 10.84 18.00 -20.88
C SER A 61 9.47 17.91 -20.19
N PRO A 62 8.62 18.96 -20.28
CA PRO A 62 7.25 18.90 -19.76
C PRO A 62 6.42 17.75 -20.34
N GLU A 63 6.64 17.41 -21.61
CA GLU A 63 5.99 16.31 -22.31
C GLU A 63 6.41 14.95 -21.72
N GLU A 64 7.70 14.77 -21.44
CA GLU A 64 8.22 13.57 -20.77
C GLU A 64 7.67 13.43 -19.35
N ILE A 65 7.67 14.51 -18.56
CA ILE A 65 7.09 14.50 -17.20
C ILE A 65 5.62 14.07 -17.27
N THR A 66 4.85 14.64 -18.21
CA THR A 66 3.44 14.27 -18.40
C THR A 66 3.27 12.81 -18.79
N SER A 67 4.14 12.30 -19.67
CA SER A 67 4.12 10.90 -20.11
C SER A 67 4.44 9.95 -18.97
N TYR A 68 5.52 10.20 -18.22
CA TYR A 68 5.91 9.38 -17.06
C TYR A 68 4.87 9.44 -15.95
N SER A 69 4.30 10.62 -15.66
CA SER A 69 3.21 10.78 -14.70
C SER A 69 2.00 9.91 -15.06
N LYS A 70 1.58 9.87 -16.33
CA LYS A 70 0.46 9.02 -16.77
C LYS A 70 0.76 7.53 -16.58
N ASP A 71 1.96 7.10 -16.95
CA ASP A 71 2.39 5.71 -16.77
C ASP A 71 2.42 5.32 -15.28
N ILE A 72 2.97 6.18 -14.41
CA ILE A 72 3.00 5.97 -12.97
C ILE A 72 1.58 5.95 -12.39
N PHE A 73 0.72 6.89 -12.77
CA PHE A 73 -0.67 6.97 -12.34
C PHE A 73 -1.44 5.67 -12.60
N ILE A 74 -1.35 5.15 -13.82
CA ILE A 74 -1.99 3.88 -14.20
C ILE A 74 -1.35 2.71 -13.46
N SER A 75 -0.01 2.64 -13.48
CA SER A 75 0.73 1.52 -12.90
C SER A 75 0.50 1.38 -11.40
N THR A 76 0.54 2.49 -10.65
CA THR A 76 0.33 2.49 -9.19
C THR A 76 -1.07 2.04 -8.80
N SER A 77 -2.09 2.39 -9.58
CA SER A 77 -3.45 1.87 -9.38
C SER A 77 -3.51 0.35 -9.56
N ILE A 78 -2.93 -0.17 -10.65
CA ILE A 78 -2.86 -1.61 -10.93
C ILE A 78 -2.06 -2.35 -9.84
N LEU A 79 -0.92 -1.79 -9.45
CA LEU A 79 -0.04 -2.37 -8.43
C LEU A 79 -0.72 -2.41 -7.05
N ALA A 80 -1.49 -1.37 -6.69
CA ALA A 80 -2.25 -1.36 -5.44
C ALA A 80 -3.29 -2.50 -5.42
N GLU A 81 -4.00 -2.71 -6.52
CA GLU A 81 -5.00 -3.78 -6.63
C GLU A 81 -4.36 -5.17 -6.66
N ARG A 82 -3.25 -5.36 -7.38
CA ARG A 82 -2.44 -6.60 -7.30
C ARG A 82 -1.94 -6.86 -5.88
N GLY A 83 -1.54 -5.80 -5.18
CA GLY A 83 -1.07 -5.86 -3.80
C GLY A 83 -2.11 -6.46 -2.85
N ARG A 84 -3.41 -6.21 -3.05
CA ARG A 84 -4.50 -6.77 -2.22
C ARG A 84 -4.58 -8.29 -2.25
N ILE A 85 -4.04 -8.94 -3.29
CA ILE A 85 -3.97 -10.41 -3.38
C ILE A 85 -2.98 -10.96 -2.34
N TYR A 86 -1.91 -10.22 -2.06
CA TYR A 86 -0.86 -10.60 -1.13
C TYR A 86 -1.11 -10.10 0.28
N PHE A 87 -1.61 -8.86 0.41
CA PHE A 87 -1.82 -8.19 1.69
C PHE A 87 -3.32 -8.02 1.95
N LYS A 88 -3.82 -8.78 2.93
CA LYS A 88 -5.24 -8.73 3.33
C LYS A 88 -5.55 -7.44 4.08
N ASN A 89 -6.74 -6.89 3.82
CA ASN A 89 -7.27 -5.81 4.64
C ASN A 89 -7.47 -6.27 6.09
N LYS A 90 -7.40 -5.32 7.02
CA LYS A 90 -7.57 -5.53 8.46
C LYS A 90 -8.95 -5.08 8.91
N ARG A 91 -9.42 -5.62 10.04
CA ARG A 91 -10.71 -5.28 10.66
C ARG A 91 -11.87 -5.27 9.66
N ILE A 92 -11.99 -6.38 8.94
CA ILE A 92 -12.99 -6.58 7.87
C ILE A 92 -14.42 -6.32 8.38
N ASP A 93 -14.68 -6.60 9.67
CA ASP A 93 -16.00 -6.45 10.29
C ASP A 93 -16.33 -5.01 10.74
N GLU A 94 -15.35 -4.09 10.75
CA GLU A 94 -15.53 -2.72 11.27
C GLU A 94 -15.90 -1.70 10.18
N TYR A 95 -15.44 -1.91 8.94
CA TYR A 95 -15.57 -0.89 7.90
C TYR A 95 -15.96 -1.45 6.53
N GLY A 96 -16.93 -0.79 5.90
CA GLY A 96 -17.30 -1.05 4.50
C GLY A 96 -18.04 -2.36 4.28
N SER A 97 -18.94 -2.76 5.19
CA SER A 97 -19.69 -4.03 5.09
C SER A 97 -20.54 -4.13 3.81
N GLU A 98 -20.88 -3.00 3.20
CA GLU A 98 -21.54 -2.88 1.90
C GLU A 98 -20.62 -3.17 0.70
N LYS A 99 -19.30 -3.16 0.89
CA LYS A 99 -18.30 -3.39 -0.16
C LYS A 99 -18.08 -4.88 -0.40
N LEU A 100 -17.52 -5.20 -1.56
CA LEU A 100 -17.05 -6.56 -1.86
C LEU A 100 -15.97 -7.00 -0.86
N ALA A 101 -15.93 -8.28 -0.52
CA ALA A 101 -15.07 -8.84 0.52
C ALA A 101 -13.58 -8.42 0.44
N ALA A 102 -13.02 -8.27 -0.76
CA ALA A 102 -11.64 -7.83 -0.96
C ALA A 102 -11.37 -6.34 -0.61
N TYR A 103 -12.43 -5.54 -0.46
CA TYR A 103 -12.40 -4.10 -0.17
C TYR A 103 -12.99 -3.75 1.19
N GLN A 104 -13.42 -4.74 1.97
CA GLN A 104 -13.87 -4.57 3.35
C GLN A 104 -12.68 -4.37 4.28
N GLY A 105 -12.86 -3.57 5.33
CA GLY A 105 -11.80 -3.23 6.29
C GLY A 105 -10.78 -2.20 5.80
N PHE A 106 -9.72 -2.04 6.58
CA PHE A 106 -8.64 -1.08 6.35
C PHE A 106 -7.55 -1.64 5.44
N ARG A 107 -7.12 -0.82 4.48
CA ARG A 107 -6.02 -1.17 3.59
C ARG A 107 -4.71 -1.25 4.38
N PRO A 108 -3.83 -2.23 4.10
CA PRO A 108 -2.48 -2.27 4.65
C PRO A 108 -1.67 -1.01 4.29
N GLU A 109 -0.89 -0.50 5.23
CA GLU A 109 -0.11 0.74 5.06
C GLU A 109 0.87 0.69 3.86
N ILE A 110 1.42 -0.49 3.55
CA ILE A 110 2.31 -0.67 2.40
C ILE A 110 1.63 -0.29 1.08
N LEU A 111 0.32 -0.53 0.96
CA LEU A 111 -0.45 -0.18 -0.22
C LEU A 111 -0.88 1.29 -0.24
N ASP A 112 -0.95 1.96 0.93
CA ASP A 112 -1.24 3.40 0.97
C ASP A 112 -0.13 4.20 0.30
N GLN A 113 1.13 3.75 0.37
CA GLN A 113 2.23 4.41 -0.33
C GLN A 113 2.01 4.44 -1.85
N LEU A 114 1.42 3.40 -2.43
CA LEU A 114 1.08 3.37 -3.86
C LEU A 114 -0.04 4.36 -4.20
N ILE A 115 -0.99 4.57 -3.29
CA ILE A 115 -2.07 5.54 -3.50
C ILE A 115 -1.56 6.97 -3.36
N ILE A 116 -0.65 7.24 -2.43
CA ILE A 116 0.03 8.55 -2.35
C ILE A 116 0.78 8.80 -3.65
N ALA A 117 1.56 7.82 -4.13
CA ALA A 117 2.28 7.93 -5.40
C ALA A 117 1.35 8.17 -6.59
N HIS A 118 0.19 7.50 -6.63
CA HIS A 118 -0.86 7.71 -7.63
C HIS A 118 -1.34 9.17 -7.65
N GLN A 119 -1.68 9.72 -6.47
CA GLN A 119 -2.13 11.11 -6.31
C GLN A 119 -1.04 12.11 -6.68
N ILE A 120 0.22 11.87 -6.29
CA ILE A 120 1.35 12.71 -6.69
C ILE A 120 1.47 12.70 -8.22
N ALA A 121 1.42 11.53 -8.85
CA ALA A 121 1.56 11.40 -10.30
C ALA A 121 0.46 12.13 -11.08
N GLU A 122 -0.78 12.14 -10.56
CA GLU A 122 -1.90 12.92 -11.11
C GLU A 122 -1.63 14.43 -11.04
N LEU A 123 -1.17 14.93 -9.89
CA LEU A 123 -0.98 16.36 -9.67
C LEU A 123 0.27 16.90 -10.35
N LEU A 124 1.35 16.11 -10.42
CA LEU A 124 2.69 16.55 -10.78
C LEU A 124 2.78 17.39 -12.07
N PRO A 125 2.10 17.04 -13.19
CA PRO A 125 2.19 17.81 -14.43
C PRO A 125 1.55 19.20 -14.36
N SER A 126 0.63 19.42 -13.43
CA SER A 126 -0.20 20.65 -13.36
C SER A 126 0.22 21.62 -12.28
N VAL A 127 1.08 21.21 -11.34
CA VAL A 127 1.43 22.06 -10.19
C VAL A 127 2.57 23.05 -10.47
N PRO A 128 2.52 24.27 -9.89
CA PRO A 128 3.63 25.22 -9.95
C PRO A 128 4.90 24.73 -9.24
N GLN A 129 6.06 25.29 -9.63
CA GLN A 129 7.38 24.89 -9.11
C GLN A 129 7.54 24.85 -7.57
N PRO A 130 7.02 25.81 -6.78
CA PRO A 130 7.09 25.72 -5.32
C PRO A 130 6.40 24.47 -4.78
N ARG A 131 5.19 24.16 -5.25
CA ARG A 131 4.42 22.98 -4.84
C ARG A 131 5.01 21.69 -5.41
N LYS A 132 5.66 21.75 -6.57
CA LYS A 132 6.43 20.63 -7.14
C LYS A 132 7.55 20.17 -6.21
N LYS A 133 8.25 21.09 -5.53
CA LYS A 133 9.29 20.74 -4.55
C LYS A 133 8.73 19.96 -3.37
N ASP A 134 7.56 20.35 -2.87
CA ASP A 134 6.92 19.66 -1.74
C ASP A 134 6.39 18.29 -2.15
N LEU A 135 5.81 18.16 -3.35
CA LEU A 135 5.51 16.85 -3.95
C LEU A 135 6.77 15.98 -4.11
N GLY A 136 7.90 16.57 -4.48
CA GLY A 136 9.17 15.85 -4.59
C GLY A 136 9.71 15.33 -3.25
N LYS A 137 9.48 16.06 -2.15
CA LYS A 137 9.78 15.57 -0.79
C LYS A 137 8.83 14.46 -0.38
N LEU A 138 7.54 14.63 -0.66
CA LEU A 138 6.53 13.62 -0.34
C LEU A 138 6.78 12.32 -1.12
N ALA A 139 7.12 12.40 -2.42
CA ALA A 139 7.46 11.26 -3.24
C ALA A 139 8.67 10.48 -2.67
N GLU A 140 9.73 11.19 -2.25
CA GLU A 140 10.91 10.56 -1.65
C GLU A 140 10.55 9.87 -0.32
N PHE A 141 9.73 10.51 0.51
CA PHE A 141 9.25 9.90 1.74
C PHE A 141 8.42 8.64 1.47
N THR A 142 7.47 8.70 0.53
CA THR A 142 6.63 7.59 0.11
C THR A 142 7.45 6.41 -0.40
N GLU A 143 8.47 6.65 -1.23
CA GLU A 143 9.40 5.62 -1.71
C GLU A 143 10.13 4.94 -0.55
N ARG A 144 10.76 5.73 0.33
CA ARG A 144 11.54 5.21 1.48
C ARG A 144 10.67 4.43 2.45
N LYS A 145 9.46 4.94 2.75
CA LYS A 145 8.49 4.28 3.63
C LYS A 145 8.02 2.97 3.01
N PHE A 146 7.70 2.96 1.71
CA PHE A 146 7.35 1.72 0.99
C PHE A 146 8.48 0.69 1.09
N LEU A 147 9.73 1.08 0.81
CA LEU A 147 10.88 0.18 0.90
C LEU A 147 11.06 -0.39 2.30
N THR A 148 10.88 0.43 3.34
CA THR A 148 10.95 0.01 4.73
C THR A 148 9.91 -1.06 5.04
N LEU A 149 8.66 -0.83 4.64
CA LEU A 149 7.56 -1.79 4.82
C LEU A 149 7.80 -3.07 4.00
N ALA A 150 8.23 -2.95 2.74
CA ALA A 150 8.52 -4.09 1.88
C ALA A 150 9.65 -4.98 2.42
N VAL A 151 10.71 -4.39 3.00
CA VAL A 151 11.81 -5.14 3.63
C VAL A 151 11.33 -5.86 4.90
N ALA A 152 10.44 -5.24 5.66
CA ALA A 152 9.81 -5.87 6.83
C ALA A 152 8.95 -7.08 6.42
N GLU A 153 8.12 -6.93 5.38
CA GLU A 153 7.25 -7.99 4.84
C GLU A 153 8.04 -9.13 4.18
N ALA A 154 9.09 -8.81 3.42
CA ALA A 154 9.94 -9.81 2.77
C ALA A 154 10.79 -10.63 3.77
N GLY A 155 10.73 -10.31 5.07
CA GLY A 155 11.31 -11.11 6.14
C GLY A 155 12.83 -10.96 6.29
N ARG A 156 13.43 -9.88 5.79
CA ARG A 156 14.85 -9.56 6.06
C ARG A 156 15.06 -8.94 7.46
N ILE A 157 13.99 -8.43 8.09
CA ILE A 157 14.00 -7.94 9.46
C ILE A 157 13.00 -8.78 10.27
N ARG A 158 13.48 -9.74 11.06
CA ARG A 158 12.65 -10.47 12.04
C ARG A 158 12.30 -9.46 13.15
N PRO A 159 11.03 -9.00 13.31
CA PRO A 159 9.81 -9.79 13.23
C PRO A 159 8.74 -9.21 12.27
N ALA A 160 8.39 -9.97 11.23
CA ALA A 160 7.35 -9.61 10.26
C ALA A 160 5.94 -9.42 10.85
N SER A 161 5.69 -9.75 12.12
CA SER A 161 4.35 -9.68 12.71
C SER A 161 3.93 -8.29 13.18
N GLN A 162 4.87 -7.37 13.45
CA GLN A 162 4.52 -6.09 14.07
C GLN A 162 4.24 -5.00 13.03
N TYR A 163 5.11 -4.83 12.03
CA TYR A 163 4.89 -3.85 10.95
C TYR A 163 3.77 -4.27 9.99
N ALA A 164 3.63 -5.57 9.72
CA ALA A 164 2.49 -6.10 8.97
C ALA A 164 1.16 -5.87 9.67
N SER A 165 1.16 -5.54 10.97
CA SER A 165 -0.03 -5.26 11.79
C SER A 165 -0.43 -3.78 11.82
N GLU A 166 0.38 -2.86 11.30
CA GLU A 166 0.02 -1.42 11.23
C GLU A 166 -1.00 -1.12 10.12
N GLU A 167 -2.11 -0.50 10.52
CA GLU A 167 -3.20 -0.11 9.61
C GLU A 167 -2.78 1.13 8.80
N GLY A 168 -3.18 1.14 7.53
CA GLY A 168 -3.07 2.34 6.73
C GLY A 168 -3.96 3.44 7.29
N ALA A 169 -3.41 4.63 7.50
CA ALA A 169 -4.14 5.79 8.00
C ALA A 169 -4.96 6.49 6.91
N GLY A 170 -5.08 5.91 5.72
CA GLY A 170 -5.68 6.51 4.53
C GLY A 170 -4.83 7.65 3.95
N SER A 171 -4.76 7.70 2.63
CA SER A 171 -3.85 8.55 1.89
C SER A 171 -4.58 9.78 1.34
N ASP A 172 -4.54 10.86 2.11
CA ASP A 172 -5.06 12.18 1.71
C ASP A 172 -3.89 13.12 1.44
N ILE A 173 -3.53 13.29 0.16
CA ILE A 173 -2.37 14.08 -0.25
C ILE A 173 -2.36 15.52 0.27
N ASP A 174 -3.51 16.16 0.43
CA ASP A 174 -3.57 17.55 0.89
C ASP A 174 -3.14 17.64 2.36
N LEU A 175 -3.61 16.71 3.20
CA LEU A 175 -3.15 16.60 4.59
C LEU A 175 -1.63 16.34 4.66
N LEU A 176 -1.12 15.50 3.76
CA LEU A 176 0.31 15.18 3.75
C LEU A 176 1.15 16.37 3.32
N LEU A 177 0.68 17.15 2.35
CA LEU A 177 1.33 18.38 1.91
C LEU A 177 1.33 19.44 3.01
N ASP A 178 0.23 19.59 3.75
CA ASP A 178 0.16 20.50 4.91
C ASP A 178 1.20 20.11 5.97
N LEU A 179 1.36 18.82 6.25
CA LEU A 179 2.38 18.33 7.18
C LEU A 179 3.82 18.56 6.67
N VAL A 180 4.07 18.37 5.37
CA VAL A 180 5.37 18.70 4.74
C VAL A 180 5.66 20.18 4.92
N TRP A 181 4.66 21.03 4.71
CA TRP A 181 4.77 22.48 4.82
C TRP A 181 5.05 22.92 6.26
N GLU A 182 4.31 22.39 7.24
CA GLU A 182 4.43 22.75 8.65
C GLU A 182 5.76 22.33 9.27
N HIS A 183 6.26 21.15 8.92
CA HIS A 183 7.39 20.54 9.64
C HIS A 183 8.68 20.44 8.81
N GLY A 184 8.61 20.61 7.50
CA GLY A 184 9.77 20.54 6.59
C GLY A 184 10.42 19.15 6.45
N ASN A 185 10.17 18.23 7.38
CA ASN A 185 10.65 16.85 7.39
C ASN A 185 9.57 15.87 7.89
N LEU A 186 9.10 15.01 6.99
CA LEU A 186 8.09 13.98 7.29
C LEU A 186 8.63 12.83 8.15
N GLU A 187 9.95 12.57 8.16
CA GLU A 187 10.54 11.49 8.95
C GLU A 187 10.31 11.72 10.46
N ALA A 188 10.30 12.98 10.90
CA ALA A 188 9.99 13.34 12.29
C ALA A 188 8.53 13.06 12.70
N ILE A 189 7.65 12.80 11.72
CA ILE A 189 6.21 12.58 11.91
C ILE A 189 5.81 11.14 11.57
N SER A 190 6.70 10.34 10.97
CA SER A 190 6.44 8.94 10.60
C SER A 190 5.85 8.12 11.77
N ASP A 191 6.32 8.35 13.00
CA ASP A 191 5.81 7.68 14.21
C ASP A 191 4.39 8.12 14.61
N LYS A 192 3.94 9.29 14.13
CA LYS A 192 2.59 9.83 14.37
C LYS A 192 1.61 9.51 13.24
N TRP A 193 2.10 9.19 12.04
CA TRP A 193 1.27 8.87 10.87
C TRP A 193 0.39 7.64 11.08
N GLY A 194 0.93 6.57 11.67
CA GLY A 194 0.15 5.36 12.01
C GLY A 194 -0.94 5.58 13.08
N ARG A 195 -1.07 6.81 13.62
CA ARG A 195 -2.09 7.19 14.60
C ARG A 195 -2.96 8.38 14.15
N ILE A 196 -2.89 8.80 12.89
CA ILE A 196 -3.86 9.78 12.39
C ILE A 196 -5.19 9.04 12.27
N ASP A 197 -5.94 9.12 13.37
CA ASP A 197 -7.17 8.41 13.61
C ASP A 197 -8.25 8.89 12.62
N TYR A 198 -8.65 8.03 11.70
CA TYR A 198 -9.72 8.28 10.73
C TYR A 198 -11.04 8.64 11.46
N ASP A 199 -11.25 8.16 12.69
CA ASP A 199 -12.45 8.47 13.48
C ASP A 199 -12.55 9.95 13.88
N SER A 200 -11.42 10.65 13.98
CA SER A 200 -11.42 12.10 14.28
C SER A 200 -12.08 12.94 13.17
N ARG A 201 -12.24 12.39 11.95
CA ARG A 201 -12.95 13.02 10.82
C ARG A 201 -14.43 12.61 10.71
N LEU A 202 -14.82 11.38 11.06
CA LEU A 202 -16.24 11.00 11.12
C LEU A 202 -17.00 11.78 12.19
N GLY A 203 -16.30 12.28 13.23
CA GLY A 203 -16.87 13.18 14.23
C GLY A 203 -17.09 14.64 13.78
N ARG A 204 -16.51 15.11 12.66
CA ARG A 204 -16.64 16.51 12.20
C ARG A 204 -17.51 16.71 10.96
N HIS A 205 -17.78 15.66 10.19
CA HIS A 205 -18.77 15.70 9.10
C HIS A 205 -20.02 14.90 9.46
N GLY A 206 -20.73 15.32 10.51
CA GLY A 206 -22.18 15.14 10.62
C GLY A 206 -22.94 15.99 9.58
N GLY A 207 -22.45 16.00 8.33
CA GLY A 207 -23.14 16.58 7.21
C GLY A 207 -24.34 15.71 6.91
N LYS A 208 -25.54 16.25 7.11
CA LYS A 208 -26.80 15.65 6.67
C LYS A 208 -26.64 15.11 5.25
N PRO A 209 -27.22 13.94 4.91
CA PRO A 209 -27.25 13.46 3.53
C PRO A 209 -27.83 14.56 2.64
N VAL A 210 -27.07 14.92 1.61
CA VAL A 210 -27.48 15.88 0.59
C VAL A 210 -28.66 15.29 -0.17
N GLY A 211 -29.83 15.87 0.06
CA GLY A 211 -30.96 15.99 -0.88
C GLY A 211 -31.36 14.76 -1.69
N THR A 212 -32.27 13.96 -1.14
CA THR A 212 -33.36 13.41 -1.95
C THR A 212 -34.57 14.33 -1.78
N GLU A 213 -34.62 15.41 -2.56
CA GLU A 213 -35.88 16.12 -2.76
C GLU A 213 -36.75 15.27 -3.71
N PRO A 214 -38.04 15.08 -3.39
CA PRO A 214 -38.96 14.42 -4.31
C PRO A 214 -39.20 15.31 -5.52
N LEU A 215 -39.04 14.74 -6.72
CA LEU A 215 -39.51 15.35 -7.95
C LEU A 215 -41.04 15.29 -7.96
N ASP A 216 -41.67 16.32 -7.42
CA ASP A 216 -43.07 16.62 -7.66
C ASP A 216 -43.21 17.32 -9.02
N GLY A 217 -44.02 16.74 -9.91
CA GLY A 217 -44.76 17.46 -10.94
C GLY A 217 -44.22 17.39 -12.37
N GLU A 218 -44.73 16.43 -13.15
CA GLU A 218 -45.51 16.64 -14.39
C GLU A 218 -46.36 15.40 -14.70
#